data_AF-A0A9D4Z499-F1
#
_entry.id   AF-A0A9D4Z499-F1
#
_cell.length_a   1.000
_cell.length_b   1.000
_cell.length_c   1.000
_cell.angle_alpha   90.00
_cell.angle_beta   90.00
_cell.angle_gamma   90.00
#
_symmetry.space_group_name_H-M   'P 1'
#
loop_
_entity.id
_entity.type
_entity.pdbx_description
1 polymer ?
#
loop_
_entity_poly.entity_id
_entity_poly.type
_entity_poly.pdbx_seq_one_letter_code
_entity_poly.pdbx_strand_id
1 'polypeptide(L)'
;MEKMGLVQFRRWGLKEAARWVLKRQDQDSGELLGYYLPMFYAMVCMKIWGYDVTHPVLHRPLSAFEMFSIERKEHCVIQSAVSPVWDTALVVRALVESRLPLDHSALQKAGEWLLEKQITKHGDWSYKSKSGYVPVGIPQFFNRWYPDVTILPLSQWPYTPSR
;
A
#
# COMPACT_ATOMS: atom_id res chain seq x y z
N MET A 1 6.10 17.05 33.77
CA MET A 1 6.43 17.78 32.53
C MET A 1 5.25 17.86 31.57
N GLU A 2 4.59 16.75 31.18
CA GLU A 2 3.36 16.81 30.35
C GLU A 2 2.22 17.62 31.00
N LYS A 3 1.96 17.42 32.30
CA LYS A 3 0.97 18.20 33.06
C LYS A 3 1.28 19.72 33.17
N MET A 4 2.51 20.14 32.84
CA MET A 4 2.94 21.55 32.86
C MET A 4 2.99 22.17 31.45
N GLY A 5 2.55 21.46 30.41
CA GLY A 5 2.58 21.94 29.02
C GLY A 5 3.98 22.03 28.40
N LEU A 6 5.02 21.64 29.13
CA LEU A 6 6.41 21.70 28.70
C LEU A 6 6.85 20.34 28.17
N VAL A 7 6.70 20.16 26.86
CA VAL A 7 7.26 19.02 26.13
C VAL A 7 8.52 19.48 25.40
N GLN A 8 9.68 19.12 25.95
CA GLN A 8 10.97 19.42 25.33
C GLN A 8 11.00 18.87 23.89
N PHE A 9 11.60 19.63 22.97
CA PHE A 9 11.73 19.30 21.55
C PHE A 9 10.42 19.07 20.78
N ARG A 10 9.23 19.41 21.31
CA ARG A 10 7.94 19.21 20.63
C ARG A 10 7.91 19.73 19.20
N ARG A 11 8.38 20.97 18.98
CA ARG A 11 8.43 21.58 17.64
C ARG A 11 9.30 20.79 16.67
N TRP A 12 10.43 20.25 17.16
CA TRP A 12 11.32 19.43 16.34
C TRP A 12 10.67 18.09 16.01
N GLY A 13 10.11 17.39 17.00
CA GLY A 13 9.41 16.13 16.79
C GLY A 13 8.25 16.23 15.80
N LEU A 14 7.46 17.31 15.87
CA LEU A 14 6.37 17.54 14.91
C LEU A 14 6.89 17.79 13.48
N LYS A 15 8.01 18.51 13.32
CA LYS A 15 8.65 18.71 12.02
C LYS A 15 9.16 17.40 11.43
N GLU A 16 9.78 16.54 12.25
CA GLU A 16 10.23 15.22 11.82
C GLU A 16 9.07 14.31 11.43
N ALA A 17 7.97 14.33 12.22
CA ALA A 17 6.76 13.57 11.91
C ALA A 17 6.14 14.02 10.57
N ALA A 18 6.03 15.33 10.33
CA ALA A 18 5.55 15.85 9.06
C ALA A 18 6.46 15.43 7.90
N ARG A 19 7.78 15.54 8.06
CA ARG A 19 8.74 15.08 7.05
C ARG A 19 8.62 13.58 6.77
N TRP A 20 8.40 12.78 7.80
CA TRP A 20 8.23 11.34 7.69
C TRP A 20 7.02 10.98 6.83
N VAL A 21 5.88 11.66 7.05
CA VAL A 21 4.63 11.49 6.27
C VAL A 21 4.87 11.87 4.81
N LEU A 22 5.40 13.08 4.56
CA LEU A 22 5.62 13.59 3.21
C LEU A 22 6.58 12.72 2.39
N LYS A 23 7.59 12.13 3.02
CA LYS A 23 8.54 11.23 2.35
C LYS A 23 7.90 9.90 1.92
N ARG A 24 6.89 9.45 2.66
CA ARG A 24 6.29 8.12 2.49
C ARG A 24 4.97 8.12 1.74
N GLN A 25 4.33 9.28 1.66
CA GLN A 25 3.20 9.50 0.80
C GLN A 25 3.61 9.18 -0.64
N ASP A 26 2.82 8.33 -1.29
CA ASP A 26 3.01 8.02 -2.69
C ASP A 26 2.79 9.29 -3.53
N GLN A 27 3.69 9.53 -4.46
CA GLN A 27 3.71 10.82 -5.18
C GLN A 27 2.64 10.87 -6.28
N ASP A 28 2.20 9.70 -6.77
CA ASP A 28 1.26 9.61 -7.86
C ASP A 28 -0.17 9.49 -7.32
N SER A 29 -0.41 8.46 -6.50
CA SER A 29 -1.73 8.19 -5.90
C SER A 29 -2.06 9.09 -4.71
N GLY A 30 -1.04 9.58 -3.99
CA GLY A 30 -1.24 10.23 -2.69
C GLY A 30 -1.47 9.25 -1.54
N GLU A 31 -1.53 7.93 -1.81
CA GLU A 31 -1.75 6.94 -0.78
C GLU A 31 -0.63 6.93 0.26
N LEU A 32 -1.01 6.69 1.52
CA LEU A 32 -0.09 6.48 2.61
C LEU A 32 -0.47 5.18 3.32
N LEU A 33 0.50 4.28 3.45
CA LEU A 33 0.38 2.98 4.15
C LEU A 33 -0.61 1.98 3.52
N GLY A 34 -1.42 2.36 2.53
CA GLY A 34 -2.43 1.50 1.90
C GLY A 34 -3.67 1.22 2.77
N TYR A 35 -3.92 2.08 3.76
CA TYR A 35 -5.05 1.95 4.70
C TYR A 35 -5.77 3.30 4.87
N TYR A 36 -7.10 3.24 4.95
CA TYR A 36 -7.95 4.43 5.05
C TYR A 36 -7.66 5.29 6.29
N LEU A 37 -7.65 4.67 7.48
CA LEU A 37 -7.52 5.40 8.75
C LEU A 37 -6.18 6.14 8.91
N PRO A 38 -5.01 5.52 8.68
CA PRO A 38 -3.74 6.23 8.72
C PRO A 38 -3.65 7.37 7.72
N MET A 39 -4.21 7.18 6.52
CA MET A 39 -4.25 8.23 5.49
C MET A 39 -5.13 9.40 5.94
N PHE A 40 -6.31 9.13 6.49
CA PHE A 40 -7.21 10.15 7.04
C PHE A 40 -6.53 10.98 8.14
N TYR A 41 -5.92 10.32 9.12
CA TYR A 41 -5.22 11.05 10.20
C TYR A 41 -4.01 11.84 9.68
N ALA A 42 -3.26 11.29 8.73
CA ALA A 42 -2.16 12.02 8.10
C ALA A 42 -2.64 13.30 7.41
N MET A 43 -3.78 13.25 6.71
CA MET A 43 -4.38 14.43 6.08
C MET A 43 -4.84 15.46 7.10
N VAL A 44 -5.52 15.04 8.18
CA VAL A 44 -5.91 15.94 9.27
C VAL A 44 -4.67 16.62 9.86
N CYS A 45 -3.60 15.86 10.09
CA CYS A 45 -2.34 16.39 10.58
C CYS A 45 -1.71 17.39 9.60
N MET A 46 -1.71 17.10 8.30
CA MET A 46 -1.15 17.99 7.27
C MET A 46 -1.99 19.26 7.09
N LYS A 47 -3.32 19.18 7.23
CA LYS A 47 -4.19 20.36 7.24
C LYS A 47 -3.90 21.26 8.44
N ILE A 48 -3.77 20.68 9.64
CA ILE A 48 -3.38 21.41 10.86
C ILE A 48 -1.96 22.00 10.72
N TRP A 49 -1.07 21.31 10.00
CA TRP A 49 0.29 21.77 9.71
C TRP A 49 0.35 23.00 8.79
N GLY A 50 -0.74 23.29 8.06
CA GLY A 50 -0.88 24.48 7.22
C GLY A 50 -0.98 24.21 5.72
N TYR A 51 -1.09 22.95 5.28
CA TYR A 51 -1.34 22.66 3.87
C TYR A 51 -2.78 23.01 3.48
N ASP A 52 -2.95 23.60 2.30
CA ASP A 52 -4.27 23.85 1.73
C ASP A 52 -4.87 22.58 1.11
N VAL A 53 -6.21 22.48 1.07
CA VAL A 53 -6.90 21.30 0.52
C VAL A 53 -6.66 21.11 -0.98
N THR A 54 -6.34 22.19 -1.70
CA THR A 54 -5.94 22.16 -3.10
C THR A 54 -4.48 21.76 -3.31
N HIS A 55 -3.66 21.78 -2.26
CA HIS A 55 -2.27 21.39 -2.34
C HIS A 55 -2.16 19.86 -2.60
N PRO A 56 -1.25 19.39 -3.47
CA PRO A 56 -1.16 17.96 -3.83
C PRO A 56 -1.04 16.98 -2.66
N VAL A 57 -0.42 17.42 -1.56
CA VAL A 57 -0.31 16.65 -0.29
C VAL A 57 -1.68 16.27 0.29
N LEU A 58 -2.70 17.11 0.11
CA LEU A 58 -4.07 16.85 0.58
C LEU A 58 -5.02 16.45 -0.55
N HIS A 59 -4.88 17.06 -1.73
CA HIS A 59 -5.75 16.79 -2.88
C HIS A 59 -5.65 15.34 -3.37
N ARG A 60 -4.44 14.77 -3.50
CA ARG A 60 -4.28 13.41 -4.02
C ARG A 60 -4.88 12.34 -3.09
N PRO A 61 -4.62 12.33 -1.77
CA PRO A 61 -5.31 11.44 -0.85
C PRO A 61 -6.83 11.54 -0.87
N LEU A 62 -7.39 12.76 -1.06
CA LEU A 62 -8.84 12.94 -1.18
C LEU A 62 -9.38 12.17 -2.37
N SER A 63 -8.72 12.26 -3.53
CA SER A 63 -9.06 11.45 -4.70
C SER A 63 -8.83 9.96 -4.44
N ALA A 64 -7.77 9.58 -3.72
CA ALA A 64 -7.51 8.18 -3.39
C ALA A 64 -8.61 7.56 -2.52
N PHE A 65 -9.30 8.33 -1.67
CA PHE A 65 -10.43 7.81 -0.87
C PHE A 65 -11.59 7.29 -1.72
N GLU A 66 -11.77 7.79 -2.94
CA GLU A 66 -12.77 7.25 -3.88
C GLU A 66 -12.49 5.77 -4.20
N MET A 67 -11.22 5.33 -4.18
CA MET A 67 -10.87 3.93 -4.40
C MET A 67 -11.24 3.02 -3.21
N PHE A 68 -11.36 3.59 -2.01
CA PHE A 68 -11.78 2.86 -0.81
C PHE A 68 -13.31 2.84 -0.68
N SER A 69 -14.03 3.73 -1.37
CA SER A 69 -15.49 3.80 -1.32
C SER A 69 -16.14 2.83 -2.28
N ILE A 70 -17.12 2.11 -1.76
CA ILE A 70 -18.03 1.29 -2.54
C ILE A 70 -19.41 1.94 -2.43
N GLU A 71 -19.83 2.59 -3.52
CA GLU A 71 -21.17 3.17 -3.61
C GLU A 71 -22.22 2.06 -3.77
N ARG A 72 -23.28 2.15 -2.97
CA ARG A 72 -24.51 1.37 -3.07
C ARG A 72 -25.68 2.35 -3.21
N LYS A 73 -26.86 1.84 -3.58
CA LYS A 73 -28.05 2.69 -3.82
C LYS A 73 -28.43 3.58 -2.63
N GLU A 74 -28.26 3.09 -1.41
CA GLU A 74 -28.72 3.78 -0.19
C GLU A 74 -27.61 4.17 0.78
N HIS A 75 -26.39 3.68 0.55
CA HIS A 75 -25.26 3.90 1.45
C HIS A 75 -23.93 3.77 0.71
N CYS A 76 -22.87 4.26 1.34
CA CYS A 76 -21.50 4.06 0.89
C CYS A 76 -20.76 3.24 1.95
N VAL A 77 -20.03 2.21 1.51
CA VAL A 77 -19.13 1.44 2.37
C VAL A 77 -17.71 1.93 2.15
N ILE A 78 -17.01 2.28 3.22
CA ILE A 78 -15.58 2.59 3.17
C ILE A 78 -14.80 1.35 3.58
N GLN A 79 -13.97 0.86 2.66
CA GLN A 79 -13.06 -0.24 2.92
C GLN A 79 -11.90 0.25 3.78
N SER A 80 -11.47 -0.56 4.75
CA SER A 80 -10.28 -0.25 5.54
C SER A 80 -9.00 -0.31 4.69
N ALA A 81 -8.96 -1.26 3.76
CA ALA A 81 -7.93 -1.48 2.75
C ALA A 81 -8.54 -2.18 1.53
N VAL A 82 -7.85 -2.09 0.39
CA VAL A 82 -8.16 -2.86 -0.83
C VAL A 82 -7.11 -3.96 -1.05
N SER A 83 -7.50 -5.09 -1.61
CA SER A 83 -6.65 -6.28 -1.76
C SER A 83 -6.43 -6.79 -3.20
N PRO A 84 -6.35 -5.93 -4.23
CA PRO A 84 -6.34 -6.36 -5.64
C PRO A 84 -5.23 -7.34 -6.00
N VAL A 85 -4.02 -7.17 -5.45
CA VAL A 85 -2.88 -8.05 -5.76
C VAL A 85 -3.06 -9.40 -5.08
N TRP A 86 -3.53 -9.40 -3.84
CA TRP A 86 -3.84 -10.61 -3.08
C TRP A 86 -4.92 -11.44 -3.78
N ASP A 87 -6.03 -10.79 -4.14
CA ASP A 87 -7.17 -11.45 -4.78
C ASP A 87 -6.77 -12.00 -6.16
N THR A 88 -6.00 -11.25 -6.94
CA THR A 88 -5.50 -11.71 -8.24
C THR A 88 -4.57 -12.91 -8.10
N ALA A 89 -3.63 -12.88 -7.15
CA ALA A 89 -2.70 -13.98 -6.92
C ALA A 89 -3.43 -15.27 -6.48
N LEU A 90 -4.43 -15.14 -5.59
CA LEU A 90 -5.24 -16.28 -5.16
C LEU A 90 -6.09 -16.85 -6.30
N VAL A 91 -6.71 -16.00 -7.12
CA VAL A 91 -7.50 -16.44 -8.28
C VAL A 91 -6.61 -17.14 -9.32
N VAL A 92 -5.45 -16.57 -9.65
CA VAL A 92 -4.48 -17.20 -10.56
C VAL A 92 -4.13 -18.60 -10.06
N ARG A 93 -3.82 -18.73 -8.76
CA ARG A 93 -3.51 -20.02 -8.16
C ARG A 93 -4.67 -21.00 -8.27
N ALA A 94 -5.88 -20.58 -7.90
CA ALA A 94 -7.07 -21.43 -7.95
C ALA A 94 -7.37 -21.92 -9.38
N LEU A 95 -7.17 -21.07 -10.38
CA LEU A 95 -7.36 -21.42 -11.80
C LEU A 95 -6.30 -22.43 -12.29
N VAL A 96 -5.04 -22.24 -11.91
CA VAL A 96 -3.95 -23.19 -12.23
C VAL A 96 -4.20 -24.54 -11.56
N GLU A 97 -4.58 -24.57 -10.28
CA GLU A 97 -4.94 -25.80 -9.56
C GLU A 97 -6.18 -26.48 -10.18
N SER A 98 -7.09 -25.69 -10.76
CA SER A 98 -8.25 -26.18 -11.54
C SER A 98 -7.90 -26.64 -12.96
N ARG A 99 -6.60 -26.70 -13.30
CA ARG A 99 -6.07 -27.16 -14.60
C ARG A 99 -6.40 -26.26 -15.78
N LEU A 100 -6.63 -24.96 -15.56
CA LEU A 100 -6.67 -24.00 -16.66
C LEU A 100 -5.30 -23.96 -17.36
N PRO A 101 -5.24 -24.03 -18.70
CA PRO A 101 -3.96 -23.99 -19.42
C PRO A 101 -3.16 -22.73 -19.11
N LEU A 102 -1.84 -22.85 -18.89
CA LEU A 102 -0.98 -21.72 -18.49
C LEU A 102 -0.87 -20.64 -19.58
N ASP A 103 -1.08 -21.01 -20.84
CA ASP A 103 -1.14 -20.13 -22.00
C ASP A 103 -2.51 -19.45 -22.18
N HIS A 104 -3.47 -19.73 -21.30
CA HIS A 104 -4.76 -19.06 -21.30
C HIS A 104 -4.57 -17.55 -21.12
N SER A 105 -5.15 -16.76 -22.03
CA SER A 105 -4.95 -15.30 -22.11
C SER A 105 -5.20 -14.56 -20.78
N ALA A 106 -6.18 -15.00 -19.98
CA ALA A 106 -6.45 -14.41 -18.68
C ALA A 106 -5.32 -14.65 -17.65
N LEU A 107 -4.67 -15.82 -17.67
CA LEU A 107 -3.55 -16.12 -16.77
C LEU A 107 -2.29 -15.35 -17.18
N GLN A 108 -2.04 -15.24 -18.49
CA GLN A 108 -0.93 -14.43 -19.01
C GLN A 108 -1.06 -12.96 -18.59
N LYS A 109 -2.23 -12.36 -18.83
CA LYS A 109 -2.52 -10.98 -18.41
C LYS A 109 -2.40 -10.78 -16.91
N ALA A 110 -2.91 -11.72 -16.11
CA ALA A 110 -2.80 -11.63 -14.65
C ALA A 110 -1.34 -11.76 -14.18
N GLY A 111 -0.56 -12.66 -14.79
CA GLY A 111 0.85 -12.83 -14.50
C GLY A 111 1.67 -11.57 -14.84
N GLU A 112 1.47 -11.01 -16.03
CA GLU A 112 2.09 -9.75 -16.47
C GLU A 112 1.76 -8.61 -15.50
N TRP A 113 0.48 -8.44 -15.15
CA TRP A 113 0.05 -7.42 -14.20
C TRP A 113 0.65 -7.61 -12.81
N LEU A 114 0.74 -8.84 -12.30
CA LEU A 114 1.38 -9.13 -11.01
C LEU A 114 2.87 -8.80 -11.02
N LEU A 115 3.56 -9.04 -12.14
CA LEU A 115 4.96 -8.64 -12.32
C LEU A 115 5.14 -7.12 -12.31
N GLU A 116 4.22 -6.38 -12.93
CA GLU A 116 4.22 -4.90 -12.86
C GLU A 116 4.01 -4.37 -11.43
N LYS A 117 3.28 -5.12 -10.59
CA LYS A 117 3.07 -4.76 -9.17
C LYS A 117 4.22 -5.15 -8.25
N GLN A 118 5.24 -5.83 -8.77
CA GLN A 118 6.40 -6.21 -7.99
C GLN A 118 7.19 -4.97 -7.53
N ILE A 119 7.37 -4.84 -6.22
CA ILE A 119 8.24 -3.79 -5.69
C ILE A 119 9.68 -4.20 -6.01
N THR A 120 10.49 -3.21 -6.42
CA THR A 120 11.94 -3.34 -6.70
C THR A 120 12.81 -2.38 -5.88
N LYS A 121 12.18 -1.52 -5.06
CA LYS A 121 12.85 -0.49 -4.25
C LYS A 121 12.78 -0.82 -2.76
N HIS A 122 13.73 -0.27 -1.99
CA HIS A 122 13.74 -0.41 -0.54
C HIS A 122 12.66 0.44 0.13
N GLY A 123 11.95 -0.16 1.09
CA GLY A 123 11.00 0.48 2.00
C GLY A 123 11.53 0.52 3.43
N ASP A 124 10.66 0.79 4.41
CA ASP A 124 11.06 0.94 5.83
C ASP A 124 11.66 -0.35 6.42
N TRP A 125 11.28 -1.50 5.88
CA TRP A 125 11.80 -2.82 6.23
C TRP A 125 13.32 -2.95 6.06
N SER A 126 13.93 -2.17 5.17
CA SER A 126 15.38 -2.24 4.90
C SER A 126 16.22 -1.76 6.09
N TYR A 127 15.62 -1.07 7.07
CA TYR A 127 16.30 -0.70 8.30
C TYR A 127 16.76 -1.92 9.10
N LYS A 128 15.92 -2.95 9.17
CA LYS A 128 16.22 -4.21 9.89
C LYS A 128 16.81 -5.27 8.97
N SER A 129 16.31 -5.39 7.74
CA SER A 129 16.80 -6.36 6.76
C SER A 129 17.78 -5.70 5.79
N LYS A 130 19.07 -5.73 6.15
CA LYS A 130 20.16 -5.11 5.38
C LYS A 130 20.73 -6.01 4.29
N SER A 131 20.43 -7.31 4.32
CA SER A 131 20.98 -8.34 3.43
C SER A 131 19.90 -8.88 2.51
N GLY A 132 20.11 -8.79 1.20
CA GLY A 132 19.35 -9.52 0.18
C GLY A 132 17.99 -8.92 -0.11
N TYR A 133 17.90 -8.17 -1.22
CA TYR A 133 16.65 -7.74 -1.79
C TYR A 133 15.93 -8.95 -2.41
N VAL A 134 14.82 -9.38 -1.83
CA VAL A 134 13.87 -10.26 -2.52
C VAL A 134 12.70 -9.39 -2.94
N PRO A 135 12.32 -9.37 -4.23
CA PRO A 135 11.12 -8.66 -4.64
C PRO A 135 9.90 -9.21 -3.89
N VAL A 136 9.13 -8.32 -3.29
CA VAL A 136 7.94 -8.67 -2.49
C VAL A 136 6.74 -7.90 -3.04
N GLY A 137 5.56 -8.51 -2.95
CA GLY A 137 4.32 -7.88 -3.33
C GLY A 137 3.72 -7.04 -2.19
N ILE A 138 2.70 -6.28 -2.54
CA ILE A 138 1.79 -5.60 -1.62
C ILE A 138 0.38 -6.05 -1.91
N PRO A 139 -0.51 -6.18 -0.92
CA PRO A 139 -1.90 -6.52 -1.21
C PRO A 139 -2.65 -5.40 -1.94
N GLN A 140 -2.28 -4.12 -1.70
CA GLN A 140 -2.88 -2.93 -2.30
C GLN A 140 -2.35 -2.61 -3.72
N PHE A 141 -2.93 -1.60 -4.36
CA PHE A 141 -2.38 -1.02 -5.61
C PHE A 141 -1.07 -0.26 -5.40
N PHE A 142 -1.00 0.56 -4.34
CA PHE A 142 0.12 1.45 -4.07
C PHE A 142 0.55 1.38 -2.60
N ASN A 143 1.72 0.81 -2.33
CA ASN A 143 2.25 0.73 -0.97
C ASN A 143 3.74 0.36 -0.92
N ARG A 144 4.57 0.97 -1.79
CA ARG A 144 5.96 0.53 -2.01
C ARG A 144 6.83 0.46 -0.74
N TRP A 145 6.50 1.25 0.27
CA TRP A 145 7.25 1.35 1.52
C TRP A 145 7.00 0.17 2.46
N TYR A 146 5.88 -0.54 2.29
CA TYR A 146 5.38 -1.56 3.20
C TYR A 146 4.93 -2.82 2.43
N PRO A 147 5.85 -3.52 1.73
CA PRO A 147 5.58 -4.84 1.21
C PRO A 147 5.21 -5.84 2.31
N ASP A 148 4.37 -6.81 1.95
CA ASP A 148 3.87 -7.82 2.86
C ASP A 148 4.47 -9.20 2.52
N VAL A 149 4.90 -9.92 3.55
CA VAL A 149 5.51 -11.26 3.41
C VAL A 149 4.52 -12.32 2.93
N THR A 150 3.22 -12.07 2.99
CA THR A 150 2.20 -12.98 2.50
C THR A 150 2.16 -13.03 0.97
N ILE A 151 2.69 -12.01 0.28
CA ILE A 151 2.83 -11.96 -1.18
C ILE A 151 4.30 -12.15 -1.55
N LEU A 152 4.78 -13.38 -1.33
CA LEU A 152 6.10 -13.81 -1.79
C LEU A 152 6.15 -13.89 -3.32
N PRO A 153 7.34 -13.72 -3.92
CA PRO A 153 7.50 -13.90 -5.35
C PRO A 153 7.08 -15.31 -5.74
N LEU A 154 6.37 -15.42 -6.88
CA LEU A 154 5.90 -16.69 -7.44
C LEU A 154 7.02 -17.74 -7.54
N SER A 155 8.28 -17.30 -7.69
CA SER A 155 9.47 -18.16 -7.76
C SER A 155 9.83 -18.89 -6.46
N GLN A 156 9.34 -18.42 -5.31
CA GLN A 156 9.53 -19.09 -4.00
C GLN A 156 8.29 -19.87 -3.56
N TRP A 157 7.26 -19.95 -4.41
CA TRP A 157 6.09 -20.75 -4.12
C TRP A 157 6.44 -22.25 -4.18
N PRO A 158 6.06 -23.07 -3.19
CA PRO A 158 6.28 -24.51 -3.23
C PRO A 158 5.33 -25.15 -4.25
N TYR A 159 5.61 -24.98 -5.54
CA TYR A 159 5.00 -25.75 -6.61
C TYR A 159 6.03 -26.78 -7.08
N THR A 160 6.02 -27.94 -6.45
CA THR A 160 6.54 -29.15 -7.09
C THR A 160 5.43 -29.71 -7.96
N PRO A 161 5.56 -29.71 -9.30
CA PRO A 161 4.61 -30.41 -10.14
C PRO A 161 4.65 -31.89 -9.72
N SER A 162 3.54 -32.42 -9.20
CA SER A 162 3.37 -33.86 -9.14
C SER A 162 3.38 -34.36 -10.58
N ARG A 163 4.43 -35.10 -10.95
CA ARG A 163 4.51 -35.84 -12.20
C ARG A 163 3.33 -36.80 -12.36
#